data_AF-A0A7X7L4W6-F1
#
_entry.id   AF-A0A7X7L4W6-F1
#
_cell.length_a   1.000
_cell.length_b   1.000
_cell.length_c   1.000
_cell.angle_alpha   90.00
_cell.angle_beta   90.00
_cell.angle_gamma   90.00
#
_symmetry.space_group_name_H-M   'P 1'
#
loop_
_entity.id
_entity.type
_entity.pdbx_description
1 polymer ?
#
loop_
_entity_poly.entity_id
_entity_poly.type
_entity_poly.pdbx_seq_one_letter_code
_entity_poly.pdbx_strand_id
1 'polypeptide(L)'
;EIADDEINMNGIEPGHMTNDEEFSLLKTLSLFNEKIDQALKDLEPSAIARYLIDVCMAFNKFYNSHTILNAQENKKFRILLTSAVKYVLGNGLQIIGLKKTERV
;
A
#
# COMPACT_ATOMS: atom_id res chain seq x y z
N GLU A 1 15.89 7.79 -12.20
CA GLU A 1 14.91 8.75 -11.63
C GLU A 1 13.83 7.98 -10.91
N ILE A 2 13.87 8.03 -9.58
CA ILE A 2 12.76 7.59 -8.75
C ILE A 2 11.78 8.75 -8.85
N ALA A 3 10.77 8.62 -9.70
CA ALA A 3 9.72 9.62 -9.78
C ALA A 3 9.08 9.69 -8.38
N ASP A 4 9.35 10.79 -7.69
CA ASP A 4 8.55 11.33 -6.61
C ASP A 4 7.12 11.53 -7.13
N ASP A 5 6.35 10.46 -7.21
CA ASP A 5 4.89 10.55 -7.11
C ASP A 5 4.64 11.04 -5.68
N GLU A 6 4.78 12.35 -5.45
CA GLU A 6 4.42 13.01 -4.20
C GLU A 6 3.04 12.47 -3.79
N ILE A 7 2.95 11.87 -2.60
CA ILE A 7 1.69 11.46 -1.99
C ILE A 7 0.92 12.75 -1.69
N ASN A 8 0.22 13.26 -2.68
CA ASN A 8 -0.45 14.54 -2.62
C ASN A 8 -1.78 14.37 -1.88
N MET A 9 -1.80 14.74 -0.60
CA MET A 9 -3.00 14.72 0.24
C MET A 9 -3.97 15.88 -0.05
N ASN A 10 -3.66 16.78 -0.99
CA ASN A 10 -4.51 17.94 -1.26
C ASN A 10 -5.86 17.49 -1.87
N GLY A 11 -6.95 17.81 -1.16
CA GLY A 11 -8.32 17.55 -1.60
C GLY A 11 -8.92 16.23 -1.11
N ILE A 12 -8.39 15.64 -0.03
CA ILE A 12 -9.10 14.64 0.77
C ILE A 12 -9.95 15.40 1.80
N GLU A 13 -11.26 15.18 1.79
CA GLU A 13 -12.15 15.81 2.77
C GLU A 13 -11.93 15.18 4.16
N PRO A 14 -11.69 15.97 5.23
CA PRO A 14 -11.57 15.45 6.59
C PRO A 14 -12.91 14.85 7.01
N GLY A 15 -12.92 13.56 7.39
CA GLY A 15 -14.15 12.84 7.77
C GLY A 15 -14.66 11.82 6.74
N HIS A 16 -13.87 11.50 5.73
CA HIS A 16 -14.17 10.41 4.78
C HIS A 16 -14.41 9.08 5.52
N MET A 17 -15.61 8.51 5.38
CA MET A 17 -15.93 7.16 5.86
C MET A 17 -15.33 6.15 4.89
N THR A 18 -14.25 5.49 5.30
CA THR A 18 -13.64 4.39 4.57
C THR A 18 -14.50 3.14 4.68
N ASN A 19 -14.66 2.40 3.59
CA ASN A 19 -15.28 1.08 3.62
C ASN A 19 -14.40 0.06 4.35
N ASP A 20 -14.96 -1.08 4.75
CA ASP A 20 -14.24 -2.10 5.52
C ASP A 20 -12.97 -2.60 4.80
N GLU A 21 -13.02 -2.78 3.47
CA GLU A 21 -11.85 -3.17 2.67
C GLU A 21 -10.81 -2.05 2.55
N GLU A 22 -11.25 -0.80 2.39
CA GLU A 22 -10.36 0.38 2.32
C GLU A 22 -9.64 0.57 3.66
N PHE A 23 -10.37 0.44 4.77
CA PHE A 23 -9.84 0.52 6.11
C PHE A 23 -8.86 -0.62 6.41
N SER A 24 -9.20 -1.85 6.02
CA SER A 24 -8.33 -3.01 6.19
C SER A 24 -7.01 -2.87 5.42
N LEU A 25 -7.07 -2.38 4.18
CA LEU A 25 -5.87 -2.10 3.38
C LEU A 25 -5.04 -0.99 4.02
N LEU A 26 -5.66 0.12 4.42
CA LEU A 26 -4.97 1.24 5.06
C LEU A 26 -4.30 0.83 6.37
N LYS A 27 -4.99 0.03 7.19
CA LYS A 27 -4.43 -0.56 8.41
C LYS A 27 -3.22 -1.43 8.09
N THR A 28 -3.31 -2.29 7.07
CA THR A 28 -2.18 -3.14 6.67
C THR A 28 -0.98 -2.29 6.24
N LEU A 29 -1.19 -1.26 5.42
CA LEU A 29 -0.12 -0.36 4.99
C LEU A 29 0.51 0.43 6.15
N SER A 30 -0.28 0.81 7.16
CA SER A 30 0.22 1.55 8.31
C SER A 30 1.25 0.78 9.16
N LEU A 31 1.23 -0.56 9.07
CA LEU A 31 2.14 -1.44 9.80
C LEU A 31 3.52 -1.58 9.13
N PHE A 32 3.76 -0.93 7.98
CA PHE A 32 4.99 -1.13 7.21
C PHE A 32 6.27 -0.92 8.04
N ASN A 33 6.38 0.20 8.74
CA ASN A 33 7.56 0.51 9.55
C ASN A 33 7.72 -0.46 10.72
N GLU A 34 6.62 -0.82 11.39
CA GLU A 34 6.64 -1.79 12.49
C GLU A 34 7.12 -3.17 12.01
N LYS A 35 6.66 -3.61 10.84
CA LYS A 35 7.07 -4.89 10.24
C LYS A 35 8.53 -4.89 9.84
N ILE A 36 9.07 -3.77 9.35
CA ILE A 36 10.50 -3.62 9.07
C ILE A 36 11.30 -3.71 10.37
N ASP A 37 10.92 -2.94 11.39
CA ASP A 37 11.61 -2.94 12.68
C ASP A 37 11.60 -4.32 13.33
N GLN A 38 10.48 -5.03 13.25
CA GLN A 38 10.37 -6.39 13.77
C GLN A 38 11.26 -7.36 13.00
N ALA A 39 11.26 -7.31 11.67
CA ALA A 39 12.12 -8.16 10.84
C ALA A 39 13.61 -7.92 11.11
N LEU A 40 13.98 -6.66 11.40
CA LEU A 40 15.35 -6.29 11.77
C LEU A 40 15.72 -6.85 13.15
N LYS A 41 14.84 -6.71 14.15
CA LYS A 41 15.06 -7.22 15.52
C LYS A 41 15.19 -8.74 15.55
N ASP A 42 14.34 -9.43 14.79
CA ASP A 42 14.31 -10.90 14.76
C ASP A 42 15.35 -11.50 13.80
N LEU A 43 16.07 -10.65 13.05
CA LEU A 43 17.00 -11.05 11.99
C LEU A 43 16.34 -11.99 10.96
N GLU A 44 15.08 -11.72 10.62
CA GLU A 44 14.24 -12.59 9.80
C GLU A 44 13.68 -11.86 8.56
N PRO A 45 14.47 -11.71 7.48
CA PRO A 45 14.05 -10.97 6.28
C PRO A 45 12.80 -11.55 5.59
N SER A 46 12.53 -12.85 5.75
CA SER A 46 11.32 -13.50 5.23
C SER A 46 10.03 -12.98 5.86
N ALA A 47 10.09 -12.30 7.02
CA ALA A 47 8.94 -11.61 7.60
C ALA A 47 8.46 -10.45 6.70
N ILE A 48 9.38 -9.75 6.03
CA ILE A 48 9.03 -8.68 5.09
C ILE A 48 8.34 -9.28 3.87
N ALA A 49 8.86 -10.37 3.31
CA ALA A 49 8.23 -11.05 2.17
C ALA A 49 6.79 -11.48 2.48
N ARG A 50 6.55 -12.06 3.67
CA ARG A 50 5.20 -12.42 4.13
C ARG A 50 4.28 -11.20 4.25
N TYR A 51 4.77 -10.13 4.84
CA TYR A 51 4.03 -8.87 4.91
C TYR A 51 3.66 -8.31 3.53
N LEU A 52 4.55 -8.39 2.54
CA LEU A 52 4.24 -7.93 1.18
C LEU A 52 3.14 -8.79 0.52
N ILE A 53 3.10 -10.09 0.82
CA ILE A 53 2.01 -10.97 0.38
C ILE A 53 0.69 -10.53 1.02
N ASP A 54 0.69 -10.19 2.32
CA ASP A 54 -0.50 -9.69 3.02
C ASP A 54 -1.02 -8.37 2.40
N VAL A 55 -0.12 -7.44 2.07
CA VAL A 55 -0.45 -6.20 1.36
C VAL A 55 -1.09 -6.49 0.00
N CYS A 56 -0.53 -7.42 -0.78
CA CYS A 56 -1.08 -7.82 -2.07
C CYS A 56 -2.48 -8.44 -1.93
N MET A 57 -2.70 -9.28 -0.91
CA MET A 57 -4.01 -9.89 -0.66
C MET A 57 -5.06 -8.84 -0.27
N ALA A 58 -4.71 -7.91 0.62
CA ALA A 58 -5.58 -6.81 1.02
C ALA A 58 -5.92 -5.90 -0.17
N PHE A 59 -4.93 -5.59 -1.01
CA PHE A 59 -5.12 -4.79 -2.21
C PHE A 59 -6.01 -5.48 -3.24
N ASN A 60 -5.83 -6.78 -3.48
CA ASN A 60 -6.67 -7.54 -4.40
C ASN A 60 -8.14 -7.55 -3.92
N LYS A 61 -8.38 -7.70 -2.62
CA LYS A 61 -9.73 -7.62 -2.05
C LYS A 61 -10.35 -6.23 -2.26
N PHE A 62 -9.60 -5.17 -1.99
CA PHE A 62 -10.01 -3.80 -2.25
C PHE A 62 -10.34 -3.55 -3.73
N TYR A 63 -9.48 -4.01 -4.64
CA TYR A 63 -9.63 -3.82 -6.09
C TYR A 63 -10.88 -4.51 -6.66
N ASN A 64 -11.19 -5.71 -6.17
CA ASN A 64 -12.39 -6.45 -6.60
C ASN A 64 -13.69 -5.87 -6.02
N SER A 65 -13.66 -5.36 -4.79
CA SER A 65 -14.85 -4.80 -4.14
C SER A 65 -15.17 -3.39 -4.63
N HIS A 66 -14.19 -2.61 -5.08
CA HIS A 66 -14.36 -1.18 -5.37
C HIS A 66 -13.73 -0.77 -6.71
N THR A 67 -14.54 -0.21 -7.60
CA THR A 67 -14.02 0.38 -8.84
C THR A 67 -13.23 1.65 -8.53
N ILE A 68 -11.98 1.73 -9.01
CA ILE A 68 -11.09 2.88 -8.77
C ILE A 68 -11.27 3.97 -9.84
N LEU A 69 -11.29 3.58 -11.12
CA LEU A 69 -11.25 4.51 -12.26
C LEU A 69 -12.59 5.23 -12.53
N ASN A 70 -13.70 4.52 -12.34
CA ASN A 70 -15.06 5.00 -12.63
C ASN A 70 -15.81 5.48 -11.37
N ALA A 71 -15.12 5.62 -10.24
CA ALA A 71 -15.75 6.10 -9.02
C ALA A 71 -16.14 7.58 -9.19
N GLN A 72 -17.42 7.89 -9.01
CA GLN A 72 -17.93 9.26 -8.97
C GLN A 72 -17.51 9.95 -7.66
N GLU A 73 -17.51 9.19 -6.57
CA GLU A 73 -17.08 9.61 -5.23
C GLU A 73 -15.78 8.89 -4.84
N ASN A 74 -14.95 9.52 -4.01
CA ASN A 74 -13.75 8.89 -3.39
C ASN A 74 -12.64 8.44 -4.36
N LYS A 75 -12.73 8.80 -5.65
CA LYS A 75 -11.72 8.50 -6.67
C LYS A 75 -10.32 8.96 -6.26
N LYS A 76 -10.19 10.18 -5.72
CA LYS A 76 -8.89 10.72 -5.27
C LYS A 76 -8.28 9.88 -4.15
N PHE A 77 -9.08 9.52 -3.14
CA PHE A 77 -8.65 8.68 -2.04
C PHE A 77 -8.20 7.29 -2.52
N ARG A 78 -8.98 6.65 -3.39
CA ARG A 78 -8.64 5.33 -3.96
C ARG A 78 -7.37 5.35 -4.81
N ILE A 79 -7.16 6.41 -5.58
CA ILE A 79 -5.90 6.63 -6.32
C ILE A 79 -4.74 6.75 -5.33
N LEU A 80 -4.88 7.57 -4.28
CA LEU A 80 -3.84 7.73 -3.27
C LEU A 80 -3.52 6.42 -2.55
N LEU A 81 -4.55 5.66 -2.19
CA LEU A 81 -4.40 4.35 -1.54
C LEU A 81 -3.64 3.37 -2.45
N THR A 82 -3.93 3.39 -3.75
CA THR A 82 -3.22 2.59 -4.76
C THR A 82 -1.75 3.03 -4.90
N SER A 83 -1.48 4.34 -4.90
CA SER A 83 -0.12 4.88 -4.90
C SER A 83 0.66 4.48 -3.64
N ALA A 84 0.01 4.47 -2.47
CA ALA A 84 0.62 4.01 -1.22
C ALA A 84 0.99 2.52 -1.28
N VAL A 85 0.13 1.67 -1.87
CA VAL A 85 0.46 0.25 -2.13
C VAL A 85 1.69 0.13 -3.02
N LYS A 86 1.73 0.87 -4.15
CA LYS A 86 2.89 0.89 -5.07
C LYS A 86 4.19 1.30 -4.36
N TYR A 87 4.11 2.27 -3.45
CA TYR A 87 5.24 2.73 -2.64
C TYR A 87 5.73 1.64 -1.68
N VAL A 88 4.82 1.06 -0.89
CA VAL A 88 5.15 -0.01 0.09
C VAL A 88 5.73 -1.24 -0.61
N LEU A 89 5.12 -1.71 -1.70
CA LEU A 89 5.62 -2.84 -2.46
C LEU A 89 6.99 -2.55 -3.09
N GLY A 90 7.17 -1.35 -3.66
CA GLY A 90 8.44 -0.94 -4.25
C GLY A 90 9.58 -0.95 -3.25
N ASN A 91 9.38 -0.32 -2.09
CA ASN A 91 10.40 -0.27 -1.04
C ASN A 91 10.61 -1.63 -0.37
N GLY A 92 9.53 -2.37 -0.09
CA GLY A 92 9.62 -3.69 0.51
C GLY A 92 10.42 -4.67 -0.34
N LEU A 93 10.18 -4.70 -1.66
CA LEU A 93 10.95 -5.52 -2.59
C LEU A 93 12.43 -5.14 -2.60
N GLN A 94 12.74 -3.84 -2.61
CA GLN A 94 14.12 -3.36 -2.55
C GLN A 94 14.84 -3.78 -1.25
N ILE A 95 14.14 -3.74 -0.10
CA ILE A 95 14.71 -4.14 1.19
C ILE A 95 15.11 -5.61 1.20
N ILE A 96 14.32 -6.49 0.58
CA ILE A 96 14.64 -7.93 0.47
C ILE A 96 15.53 -8.26 -0.74
N GLY A 97 16.13 -7.26 -1.38
CA GLY A 97 17.07 -7.43 -2.48
C GLY A 97 16.45 -7.80 -3.82
N LEU A 98 15.12 -7.69 -3.96
CA LEU A 98 14.43 -7.93 -5.21
C LEU A 98 14.33 -6.65 -6.04
N LYS A 99 14.52 -6.78 -7.34
CA LYS A 99 14.38 -5.64 -8.27
C LYS A 99 12.90 -5.35 -8.46
N LYS A 100 12.50 -4.10 -8.23
CA LYS A 100 11.19 -3.58 -8.63
C LYS A 100 11.03 -3.75 -10.15
N THR A 101 9.99 -4.43 -10.60
CA THR A 101 9.64 -4.50 -12.02
C THR A 101 9.00 -3.18 -12.47
N GLU A 102 9.30 -2.73 -13.67
CA GLU A 102 8.69 -1.50 -14.24
C GLU A 102 7.20 -1.66 -14.50
N ARG A 103 6.74 -2.91 -14.60
CA ARG A 103 5.34 -3.32 -14.69
C ARG A 103 5.08 -4.37 -13.62
N VAL A 104 4.14 -4.07 -12.72
CA VAL A 104 3.39 -5.10 -11.98
C VAL A 104 2.11 -5.30 -12.77
#